data_AF-A0A1G2SE56-F1
#
_entry.id   AF-A0A1G2SE56-F1
#
_cell.length_a   1.000
_cell.length_b   1.000
_cell.length_c   1.000
_cell.angle_alpha   90.00
_cell.angle_beta   90.00
_cell.angle_gamma   90.00
#
_symmetry.space_group_name_H-M   'P 1'
#
loop_
_entity.id
_entity.type
_entity.pdbx_description
1 polymer ?
#
loop_
_entity_poly.entity_id
_entity_poly.type
_entity_poly.pdbx_seq_one_letter_code
_entity_poly.pdbx_strand_id
1 'polypeptide(L)'
;MIGPSDAAKLTIFSSGNVGIGTTSPLSTFTTVGSACINKGTGATALCSTTAGTITASVFNTAAADLAERYKTDDPTLEAGEITMLDPEKSLSVMRASKEKDAVIFGVISTEPGFLLGSYNTLNKASTTVPIALSGRVPVKVTNEGGDIKIGDKITLSSTPGIGMKATSTKAVIGTALENFSGTTGTILAFVNVTGTKLDTSISQGTIVDGVGESLFWSVEDVTGRIKFISAGVGLNDQEIVNVKAIRGSAAKWSIDEWGRMVVEELKTNKLCVGETCVDESLLKKIPEKVGIVAPSNDPVPAPAPEPVVVSVTEPEPTPTVETPVEVPPPPNQRPSLRRLLP
;
A
#
# COMPACT_ATOMS: atom_id res chain seq x y z
N MET A 1 -60.72 18.86 1.98
CA MET A 1 -60.04 19.72 2.98
C MET A 1 -59.23 18.82 3.89
N ILE A 2 -57.91 19.01 4.00
CA ILE A 2 -57.09 18.20 4.91
C ILE A 2 -56.76 19.07 6.14
N GLY A 3 -57.51 18.92 7.23
CA GLY A 3 -57.19 19.36 8.61
C GLY A 3 -57.38 20.86 8.99
N PRO A 4 -57.38 21.17 10.31
CA PRO A 4 -58.02 22.36 10.91
C PRO A 4 -57.18 23.66 10.94
N SER A 5 -56.22 23.85 10.03
CA SER A 5 -55.41 25.08 9.97
C SER A 5 -55.25 25.60 8.55
N ASP A 6 -55.22 26.92 8.40
CA ASP A 6 -55.16 27.66 7.12
C ASP A 6 -53.77 27.66 6.45
N ALA A 7 -52.80 26.93 6.98
CA ALA A 7 -51.49 26.78 6.34
C ALA A 7 -51.58 25.82 5.14
N ALA A 8 -51.07 26.24 3.98
CA ALA A 8 -51.04 25.40 2.77
C ALA A 8 -50.26 24.10 3.02
N LYS A 9 -50.94 22.96 2.88
CA LYS A 9 -50.36 21.65 3.19
C LYS A 9 -49.73 20.98 1.98
N LEU A 10 -50.29 21.20 0.79
CA LEU A 10 -49.80 20.73 -0.48
C LEU A 10 -50.06 21.81 -1.54
N THR A 11 -49.06 22.13 -2.35
CA THR A 11 -49.15 23.05 -3.49
C THR A 11 -48.59 22.35 -4.73
N ILE A 12 -49.29 22.43 -5.85
CA ILE A 12 -48.87 21.85 -7.12
C ILE A 12 -48.99 22.94 -8.19
N PHE A 13 -47.90 23.27 -8.86
CA PHE A 13 -47.88 24.24 -9.96
C PHE A 13 -47.97 23.55 -11.31
N SER A 14 -48.53 24.24 -12.31
CA SER A 14 -48.53 23.77 -13.71
C SER A 14 -47.12 23.62 -14.29
N SER A 15 -46.11 24.27 -13.68
CA SER A 15 -44.70 24.08 -14.00
C SER A 15 -44.11 22.74 -13.53
N GLY A 16 -44.89 21.92 -12.80
CA GLY A 16 -44.47 20.63 -12.26
C GLY A 16 -43.88 20.69 -10.85
N ASN A 17 -43.72 21.88 -10.26
CA ASN A 17 -43.23 22.00 -8.87
C ASN A 17 -44.30 21.59 -7.86
N VAL A 18 -43.90 20.79 -6.88
CA VAL A 18 -44.74 20.30 -5.78
C VAL A 18 -44.15 20.74 -4.43
N GLY A 19 -44.95 21.39 -3.60
CA GLY A 19 -44.60 21.85 -2.26
C GLY A 19 -45.42 21.17 -1.18
N ILE A 20 -44.80 20.63 -0.13
CA ILE A 20 -45.47 20.18 1.10
C ILE A 20 -45.09 21.12 2.24
N GLY A 21 -46.09 21.71 2.91
CA GLY A 21 -45.87 22.72 3.96
C GLY A 21 -45.35 24.07 3.47
N THR A 22 -45.42 24.34 2.15
CA THR A 22 -45.02 25.61 1.53
C THR A 22 -45.86 25.91 0.30
N THR A 23 -46.17 27.20 0.07
CA THR A 23 -46.80 27.70 -1.16
C THR A 23 -45.79 28.09 -2.24
N SER A 24 -44.50 28.10 -1.93
CA SER A 24 -43.43 28.63 -2.79
C SER A 24 -42.30 27.61 -2.94
N PRO A 25 -42.55 26.46 -3.59
CA PRO A 25 -41.52 25.43 -3.81
C PRO A 25 -40.37 25.98 -4.67
N LEU A 26 -39.13 25.85 -4.18
CA LEU A 26 -37.91 26.34 -4.85
C LEU A 26 -37.35 25.32 -5.86
N SER A 27 -37.86 24.10 -5.87
CA SER A 27 -37.47 23.00 -6.76
C SER A 27 -38.69 22.20 -7.18
N THR A 28 -38.51 21.20 -8.05
CA THR A 28 -39.58 20.29 -8.49
C THR A 28 -40.28 19.61 -7.32
N PHE A 29 -39.57 19.34 -6.22
CA PHE A 29 -40.15 18.84 -4.98
C PHE A 29 -39.53 19.52 -3.76
N THR A 30 -40.32 20.30 -3.01
CA THR A 30 -39.89 20.99 -1.78
C THR A 30 -40.77 20.55 -0.62
N THR A 31 -40.15 20.17 0.51
CA THR A 31 -40.86 19.88 1.76
C THR A 31 -40.33 20.78 2.87
N VAL A 32 -41.23 21.48 3.56
CA VAL A 32 -40.92 22.21 4.81
C VAL A 32 -41.43 21.37 5.97
N GLY A 33 -40.51 20.70 6.68
CA GLY A 33 -40.82 19.69 7.69
C GLY A 33 -39.79 18.56 7.67
N SER A 34 -40.18 17.34 8.03
CA SER A 34 -39.37 16.13 7.82
C SER A 34 -39.93 15.28 6.67
N ALA A 35 -39.08 14.45 6.07
CA ALA A 35 -39.50 13.47 5.06
C ALA A 35 -39.14 12.05 5.53
N CYS A 36 -40.09 11.11 5.39
CA CYS A 36 -39.85 9.71 5.70
C CYS A 36 -40.17 8.80 4.51
N ILE A 37 -39.17 8.09 4.01
CA ILE A 37 -39.26 7.19 2.87
C ILE A 37 -39.01 5.75 3.36
N ASN A 38 -40.08 4.97 3.51
CA ASN A 38 -40.02 3.67 4.18
C ASN A 38 -40.60 2.54 3.31
N LYS A 39 -40.19 1.29 3.59
CA LYS A 39 -40.63 0.11 2.85
C LYS A 39 -41.93 -0.45 3.41
N GLY A 40 -42.97 -0.55 2.57
CA GLY A 40 -44.21 -1.29 2.85
C GLY A 40 -45.38 -0.45 3.37
N THR A 41 -46.60 -0.99 3.22
CA THR A 41 -47.83 -0.37 3.72
C THR A 41 -47.89 -0.48 5.25
N GLY A 42 -48.10 0.64 5.96
CA GLY A 42 -48.16 0.67 7.42
C GLY A 42 -46.80 0.68 8.14
N ALA A 43 -45.73 1.07 7.45
CA ALA A 43 -44.39 1.05 8.02
C ALA A 43 -44.28 1.95 9.28
N THR A 44 -43.91 1.34 10.40
CA THR A 44 -43.83 1.95 11.75
C THR A 44 -42.40 2.36 12.15
N ALA A 45 -41.45 2.43 11.20
CA ALA A 45 -40.08 2.79 11.56
C ALA A 45 -40.05 4.19 12.18
N LEU A 46 -39.07 4.41 13.07
CA LEU A 46 -38.82 5.67 13.77
C LEU A 46 -38.37 6.75 12.76
N CYS A 47 -39.31 7.24 11.96
CA CYS A 47 -39.14 8.43 11.16
C CYS A 47 -38.90 9.60 12.10
N SER A 48 -37.83 10.37 11.87
CA SER A 48 -37.64 11.61 12.60
C SER A 48 -38.79 12.57 12.27
N THR A 49 -39.39 13.17 13.31
CA THR A 49 -40.34 14.28 13.16
C THR A 49 -39.64 15.64 13.21
N THR A 50 -38.31 15.65 13.41
CA THR A 50 -37.52 16.89 13.46
C THR A 50 -37.44 17.51 12.07
N ALA A 51 -37.93 18.75 11.94
CA ALA A 51 -37.91 19.49 10.69
C ALA A 51 -36.48 19.58 10.13
N GLY A 52 -36.34 19.43 8.81
CA GLY A 52 -35.06 19.36 8.10
C GLY A 52 -34.45 17.96 8.02
N THR A 53 -35.03 16.95 8.69
CA THR A 53 -34.53 15.57 8.61
C THR A 53 -35.18 14.80 7.46
N ILE A 54 -34.36 14.10 6.67
CA ILE A 54 -34.82 13.06 5.74
C ILE A 54 -34.41 11.70 6.31
N THR A 55 -35.40 10.84 6.57
CA THR A 55 -35.18 9.45 6.97
C THR A 55 -35.58 8.54 5.82
N ALA A 56 -34.69 7.66 5.38
CA ALA A 56 -35.04 6.62 4.42
C ALA A 56 -34.47 5.25 4.82
N SER A 57 -35.21 4.18 4.52
CA SER A 57 -34.74 2.82 4.75
C SER A 57 -33.59 2.42 3.82
N VAL A 58 -33.56 2.96 2.60
CA VAL A 58 -32.53 2.70 1.58
C VAL A 58 -32.35 3.96 0.72
N PHE A 59 -31.11 4.30 0.40
CA PHE A 59 -30.75 5.27 -0.64
C PHE A 59 -29.97 4.54 -1.73
N ASN A 60 -30.43 4.62 -2.97
CA ASN A 60 -29.71 4.10 -4.14
C ASN A 60 -29.30 5.28 -5.02
N THR A 61 -28.01 5.43 -5.28
CA THR A 61 -27.44 6.49 -6.12
C THR A 61 -26.81 5.85 -7.36
N ALA A 62 -26.83 6.53 -8.51
CA ALA A 62 -26.22 6.02 -9.74
C ALA A 62 -24.68 6.01 -9.64
N ALA A 63 -24.11 7.11 -9.14
CA ALA A 63 -22.71 7.21 -8.77
C ALA A 63 -22.46 6.67 -7.35
N ALA A 64 -21.19 6.41 -7.03
CA ALA A 64 -20.80 5.59 -5.87
C ALA A 64 -19.72 6.21 -4.98
N ASP A 65 -19.36 7.47 -5.20
CA ASP A 65 -18.45 8.22 -4.34
C ASP A 65 -19.20 9.14 -3.35
N LEU A 66 -18.54 9.38 -2.23
CA LEU A 66 -18.89 10.40 -1.25
C LEU A 66 -17.98 11.59 -1.50
N ALA A 67 -18.57 12.70 -1.93
CA ALA A 67 -17.86 13.94 -2.19
C ALA A 67 -18.36 15.09 -1.32
N GLU A 68 -17.49 16.05 -1.05
CA GLU A 68 -17.82 17.30 -0.35
C GLU A 68 -17.31 18.50 -1.16
N ARG A 69 -18.02 19.63 -1.08
CA ARG A 69 -17.61 20.87 -1.74
C ARG A 69 -16.51 21.58 -0.97
N TYR A 70 -15.37 21.80 -1.63
CA TYR A 70 -14.26 22.63 -1.12
C TYR A 70 -14.06 23.87 -1.98
N LYS A 71 -13.56 24.94 -1.38
CA LYS A 71 -13.20 26.17 -2.10
C LYS A 71 -11.95 25.96 -2.95
N THR A 72 -11.82 26.72 -4.02
CA THR A 72 -10.60 26.81 -4.83
C THR A 72 -10.53 28.18 -5.48
N ASP A 73 -9.32 28.72 -5.58
CA ASP A 73 -9.03 29.92 -6.39
C ASP A 73 -8.52 29.56 -7.79
N ASP A 74 -8.38 28.27 -8.08
CA ASP A 74 -7.97 27.75 -9.38
C ASP A 74 -9.23 27.37 -10.19
N PRO A 75 -9.70 28.24 -11.11
CA PRO A 75 -10.88 27.97 -11.93
C PRO A 75 -10.59 26.99 -13.06
N THR A 76 -9.33 26.59 -13.25
CA THR A 76 -8.92 25.67 -14.32
C THR A 76 -8.96 24.21 -13.89
N LEU A 77 -9.34 23.95 -12.63
CA LEU A 77 -9.49 22.60 -12.10
C LEU A 77 -10.59 21.83 -12.84
N GLU A 78 -10.26 20.60 -13.22
CA GLU A 78 -11.14 19.73 -14.00
C GLU A 78 -11.43 18.42 -13.30
N ALA A 79 -12.57 17.82 -13.65
CA ALA A 79 -12.96 16.53 -13.09
C ALA A 79 -11.89 15.44 -13.36
N GLY A 80 -11.68 14.57 -12.37
CA GLY A 80 -10.67 13.53 -12.37
C GLY A 80 -9.25 14.00 -12.04
N GLU A 81 -9.01 15.29 -11.81
CA GLU A 81 -7.72 15.77 -11.29
C GLU A 81 -7.58 15.48 -9.80
N ILE A 82 -6.35 15.16 -9.38
CA ILE A 82 -5.94 14.99 -7.99
C ILE A 82 -5.71 16.38 -7.36
N THR A 83 -6.23 16.57 -6.16
CA THR A 83 -6.09 17.82 -5.39
C THR A 83 -5.31 17.63 -4.10
N MET A 84 -4.82 18.74 -3.58
CA MET A 84 -4.17 18.86 -2.27
C MET A 84 -4.84 19.99 -1.48
N LEU A 85 -4.67 19.98 -0.16
CA LEU A 85 -5.10 21.10 0.69
C LEU A 85 -4.22 22.33 0.43
N ASP A 86 -4.84 23.51 0.39
CA ASP A 86 -4.11 24.79 0.37
C ASP A 86 -3.68 25.13 1.81
N PRO A 87 -2.36 25.16 2.12
CA PRO A 87 -1.89 25.43 3.49
C PRO A 87 -2.17 26.87 3.95
N GLU A 88 -2.42 27.79 3.01
CA GLU A 88 -2.64 29.21 3.31
C GLU A 88 -4.13 29.53 3.51
N LYS A 89 -5.04 28.64 3.11
CA LYS A 89 -6.50 28.91 3.08
C LYS A 89 -7.31 27.77 3.67
N SER A 90 -8.04 28.08 4.74
CA SER A 90 -8.97 27.14 5.39
C SER A 90 -10.08 26.68 4.43
N LEU A 91 -10.39 25.38 4.45
CA LEU A 91 -11.40 24.73 3.63
C LEU A 91 -11.21 24.94 2.12
N SER A 92 -9.96 25.11 1.69
CA SER A 92 -9.59 25.31 0.30
C SER A 92 -8.69 24.18 -0.21
N VAL A 93 -8.87 23.85 -1.48
CA VAL A 93 -8.07 22.90 -2.23
C VAL A 93 -7.43 23.57 -3.42
N MET A 94 -6.40 22.92 -3.96
CA MET A 94 -5.66 23.35 -5.13
C MET A 94 -5.20 22.14 -5.93
N ARG A 95 -4.79 22.35 -7.19
CA ARG A 95 -4.22 21.30 -8.03
C ARG A 95 -2.98 20.70 -7.35
N ALA A 96 -2.94 19.36 -7.25
CA ALA A 96 -1.82 18.69 -6.62
C ALA A 96 -0.56 18.80 -7.49
N SER A 97 0.59 19.15 -6.90
CA SER A 97 1.90 19.18 -7.57
C SER A 97 2.98 18.58 -6.67
N LYS A 98 3.94 17.83 -7.26
CA LYS A 98 5.11 17.30 -6.53
C LYS A 98 6.02 18.40 -5.98
N GLU A 99 5.92 19.63 -6.50
CA GLU A 99 6.72 20.77 -6.06
C GLU A 99 6.24 21.39 -4.74
N LYS A 100 5.02 21.03 -4.30
CA LYS A 100 4.41 21.59 -3.10
C LYS A 100 4.39 20.55 -2.00
N ASP A 101 4.95 20.90 -0.86
CA ASP A 101 4.90 20.06 0.35
C ASP A 101 3.51 20.21 1.02
N ALA A 102 2.50 19.68 0.34
CA ALA A 102 1.11 19.73 0.78
C ALA A 102 0.47 18.35 0.71
N VAL A 103 -0.53 18.13 1.56
CA VAL A 103 -1.20 16.84 1.72
C VAL A 103 -2.14 16.59 0.54
N ILE A 104 -1.90 15.51 -0.20
CA ILE A 104 -2.86 14.99 -1.19
C ILE A 104 -4.17 14.71 -0.47
N PHE A 105 -5.28 15.21 -1.02
CA PHE A 105 -6.54 15.28 -0.29
C PHE A 105 -7.67 14.49 -0.94
N GLY A 106 -7.78 14.51 -2.27
CA GLY A 106 -8.88 13.83 -2.96
C GLY A 106 -8.79 13.97 -4.48
N VAL A 107 -9.85 13.58 -5.16
CA VAL A 107 -10.01 13.72 -6.61
C VAL A 107 -11.27 14.51 -6.90
N ILE A 108 -11.25 15.38 -7.91
CA ILE A 108 -12.45 16.10 -8.33
C ILE A 108 -13.44 15.11 -8.94
N SER A 109 -14.60 14.97 -8.30
CA SER A 109 -15.65 14.07 -8.76
C SER A 109 -16.36 14.61 -10.01
N THR A 110 -16.60 13.75 -10.99
CA THR A 110 -17.43 14.06 -12.16
C THR A 110 -18.91 14.07 -11.82
N GLU A 111 -19.35 13.12 -11.01
CA GLU A 111 -20.75 12.87 -10.69
C GLU A 111 -20.80 12.22 -9.30
N PRO A 112 -20.90 13.01 -8.21
CA PRO A 112 -20.95 12.46 -6.85
C PRO A 112 -22.17 11.57 -6.61
N GLY A 113 -21.98 10.41 -5.96
CA GLY A 113 -23.08 9.61 -5.42
C GLY A 113 -23.80 10.34 -4.29
N PHE A 114 -23.02 10.85 -3.33
CA PHE A 114 -23.47 11.76 -2.28
C PHE A 114 -22.61 13.02 -2.31
N LEU A 115 -23.25 14.18 -2.46
CA LEU A 115 -22.58 15.47 -2.41
C LEU A 115 -22.95 16.22 -1.11
N LEU A 116 -21.96 16.41 -0.26
CA LEU A 116 -22.06 17.18 0.97
C LEU A 116 -21.63 18.65 0.76
N GLY A 117 -22.06 19.52 1.67
CA GLY A 117 -21.72 20.95 1.63
C GLY A 117 -22.62 21.80 0.71
N SER A 118 -23.88 21.39 0.50
CA SER A 118 -24.81 22.12 -0.37
C SER A 118 -25.44 23.38 0.30
N TYR A 119 -25.47 24.47 -0.47
CA TYR A 119 -26.23 25.73 -0.38
C TYR A 119 -26.55 26.32 1.02
N ASN A 120 -25.65 27.17 1.54
CA ASN A 120 -26.04 28.29 2.40
C ASN A 120 -25.66 29.61 1.70
N THR A 121 -26.26 30.73 2.11
CA THR A 121 -26.00 32.08 1.56
C THR A 121 -24.56 32.58 1.76
N LEU A 122 -23.71 31.83 2.46
CA LEU A 122 -22.27 32.08 2.60
C LEU A 122 -21.43 31.40 1.49
N ASN A 123 -22.03 30.48 0.72
CA ASN A 123 -21.42 29.77 -0.41
C ASN A 123 -22.02 30.27 -1.73
N LYS A 124 -21.67 31.50 -2.13
CA LYS A 124 -21.86 31.92 -3.54
C LYS A 124 -21.13 30.93 -4.43
N ALA A 125 -21.90 30.20 -5.24
CA ALA A 125 -21.55 28.96 -5.93
C ALA A 125 -20.47 29.06 -7.04
N SER A 126 -19.64 30.11 -7.10
CA SER A 126 -18.70 30.28 -8.22
C SER A 126 -17.28 29.77 -7.98
N THR A 127 -16.93 29.25 -6.79
CA THR A 127 -15.54 28.86 -6.47
C THR A 127 -15.39 27.53 -5.72
N THR A 128 -16.38 26.63 -5.80
CA THR A 128 -16.28 25.32 -5.13
C THR A 128 -16.25 24.15 -6.09
N VAL A 129 -15.43 23.15 -5.79
CA VAL A 129 -15.30 21.89 -6.53
C VAL A 129 -15.72 20.70 -5.65
N PRO A 130 -16.42 19.69 -6.20
CA PRO A 130 -16.76 18.48 -5.47
C PRO A 130 -15.53 17.57 -5.38
N ILE A 131 -15.02 17.35 -4.18
CA ILE A 131 -13.88 16.47 -3.94
C ILE A 131 -14.38 15.14 -3.41
N ALA A 132 -14.16 14.07 -4.16
CA ALA A 132 -14.40 12.71 -3.70
C ALA A 132 -13.36 12.33 -2.65
N LEU A 133 -13.85 11.95 -1.48
CA LEU A 133 -13.04 11.51 -0.33
C LEU A 133 -13.02 9.99 -0.21
N SER A 134 -14.06 9.32 -0.73
CA SER A 134 -14.13 7.87 -0.79
C SER A 134 -15.03 7.40 -1.93
N GLY A 135 -14.74 6.22 -2.48
CA GLY A 135 -15.58 5.56 -3.48
C GLY A 135 -14.95 5.57 -4.88
N ARG A 136 -15.76 5.21 -5.88
CA ARG A 136 -15.28 5.00 -7.26
C ARG A 136 -15.35 6.30 -8.04
N VAL A 137 -14.20 6.75 -8.55
CA VAL A 137 -14.08 8.04 -9.26
C VAL A 137 -13.18 7.85 -10.48
N PRO A 138 -13.52 8.46 -11.63
CA PRO A 138 -12.60 8.57 -12.76
C PRO A 138 -11.41 9.45 -12.37
N VAL A 139 -10.19 8.97 -12.55
CA VAL A 139 -8.93 9.68 -12.23
C VAL A 139 -8.13 9.83 -13.51
N LYS A 140 -7.66 11.05 -13.79
CA LYS A 140 -6.72 11.29 -14.90
C LYS A 140 -5.37 10.69 -14.56
N VAL A 141 -4.77 9.96 -15.49
CA VAL A 141 -3.51 9.23 -15.28
C VAL A 141 -2.54 9.34 -16.46
N THR A 142 -1.26 9.11 -16.18
CA THR A 142 -0.19 8.89 -17.16
C THR A 142 0.52 7.55 -16.94
N ASN A 143 1.37 7.15 -17.90
CA ASN A 143 2.24 5.97 -17.79
C ASN A 143 3.65 6.27 -17.21
N GLU A 144 3.87 7.41 -16.56
CA GLU A 144 5.18 7.75 -15.96
C GLU A 144 5.65 6.69 -14.94
N GLY A 145 4.72 6.02 -14.26
CA GLY A 145 4.99 4.89 -13.37
C GLY A 145 4.93 3.50 -14.03
N GLY A 146 4.82 3.44 -15.35
CA GLY A 146 4.55 2.24 -16.14
C GLY A 146 3.05 1.96 -16.34
N ASP A 147 2.77 0.83 -17.00
CA ASP A 147 1.41 0.30 -17.17
C ASP A 147 0.68 0.18 -15.82
N ILE A 148 -0.55 0.66 -15.77
CA ILE A 148 -1.45 0.52 -14.62
C ILE A 148 -2.27 -0.74 -14.82
N LYS A 149 -2.32 -1.60 -13.80
CA LYS A 149 -3.18 -2.78 -13.74
C LYS A 149 -4.17 -2.65 -12.59
N ILE A 150 -5.28 -3.37 -12.68
CA ILE A 150 -6.26 -3.47 -11.58
C ILE A 150 -5.54 -3.86 -10.28
N GLY A 151 -5.77 -3.09 -9.21
CA GLY A 151 -5.13 -3.28 -7.91
C GLY A 151 -3.86 -2.46 -7.69
N ASP A 152 -3.30 -1.84 -8.73
CA ASP A 152 -2.16 -0.95 -8.58
C ASP A 152 -2.55 0.30 -7.77
N LYS A 153 -1.62 0.76 -6.92
CA LYS A 153 -1.77 2.02 -6.20
C LYS A 153 -1.53 3.19 -7.14
N ILE A 154 -2.31 4.25 -7.00
CA ILE A 154 -2.16 5.47 -7.77
C ILE A 154 -1.55 6.56 -6.87
N THR A 155 -0.55 7.25 -7.40
CA THR A 155 0.09 8.42 -6.79
C THR A 155 0.09 9.59 -7.78
N LEU A 156 0.60 10.75 -7.38
CA LEU A 156 0.75 11.91 -8.25
C LEU A 156 1.91 11.71 -9.23
N SER A 157 1.71 12.06 -10.49
CA SER A 157 2.75 12.08 -11.52
C SER A 157 3.57 13.39 -11.49
N SER A 158 4.54 13.54 -12.38
CA SER A 158 5.23 14.82 -12.60
C SER A 158 4.31 15.89 -13.18
N THR A 159 3.22 15.50 -13.85
CA THR A 159 2.21 16.43 -14.37
C THR A 159 1.21 16.80 -13.26
N PRO A 160 1.07 18.08 -12.90
CA PRO A 160 0.18 18.50 -11.82
C PRO A 160 -1.26 18.02 -12.02
N GLY A 161 -1.89 17.54 -10.95
CA GLY A 161 -3.27 17.03 -10.96
C GLY A 161 -3.45 15.66 -11.62
N ILE A 162 -2.41 15.08 -12.23
CA ILE A 162 -2.53 13.81 -12.96
C ILE A 162 -1.85 12.68 -12.18
N GLY A 163 -2.53 11.56 -12.03
CA GLY A 163 -2.01 10.38 -11.35
C GLY A 163 -1.06 9.54 -12.21
N MET A 164 -0.38 8.60 -11.57
CA MET A 164 0.39 7.53 -12.21
C MET A 164 0.42 6.32 -11.29
N LYS A 165 0.88 5.16 -11.79
CA LYS A 165 1.21 4.02 -10.94
C LYS A 165 2.22 4.41 -9.86
N ALA A 166 1.92 4.08 -8.61
CA ALA A 166 2.81 4.34 -7.50
C ALA A 166 3.98 3.34 -7.46
N THR A 167 5.19 3.87 -7.34
CA THR A 167 6.43 3.11 -7.13
C THR A 167 6.93 3.17 -5.67
N SER A 168 6.25 3.96 -4.82
CA SER A 168 6.48 4.07 -3.37
C SER A 168 5.14 4.25 -2.64
N THR A 169 5.14 4.11 -1.31
CA THR A 169 3.94 4.22 -0.46
C THR A 169 3.74 5.60 0.18
N LYS A 170 4.64 6.55 -0.10
CA LYS A 170 4.70 7.85 0.60
C LYS A 170 3.42 8.67 0.44
N ALA A 171 2.79 8.61 -0.73
CA ALA A 171 1.53 9.29 -1.01
C ALA A 171 0.69 8.51 -2.01
N VAL A 172 -0.45 7.95 -1.59
CA VAL A 172 -1.34 7.16 -2.44
C VAL A 172 -2.76 7.75 -2.37
N ILE A 173 -3.32 8.10 -3.53
CA ILE A 173 -4.68 8.64 -3.61
C ILE A 173 -5.75 7.53 -3.59
N GLY A 174 -5.39 6.35 -4.08
CA GLY A 174 -6.33 5.24 -4.19
C GLY A 174 -5.77 4.03 -4.92
N THR A 175 -6.67 3.14 -5.34
CA THR A 175 -6.35 1.89 -6.03
C THR A 175 -7.07 1.83 -7.38
N ALA A 176 -6.33 1.47 -8.43
CA ALA A 176 -6.87 1.33 -9.79
C ALA A 176 -7.91 0.19 -9.86
N LEU A 177 -9.02 0.44 -10.55
CA LEU A 177 -10.07 -0.54 -10.84
C LEU A 177 -10.09 -0.94 -12.32
N GLU A 178 -9.20 -0.38 -13.13
CA GLU A 178 -9.07 -0.63 -14.56
C GLU A 178 -7.59 -0.75 -14.97
N ASN A 179 -7.35 -1.43 -16.08
CA ASN A 179 -6.03 -1.46 -16.71
C ASN A 179 -5.83 -0.24 -17.61
N PHE A 180 -4.60 0.27 -17.70
CA PHE A 180 -4.23 1.34 -18.61
C PHE A 180 -2.79 1.17 -19.11
N SER A 181 -2.61 1.25 -20.42
CA SER A 181 -1.33 1.13 -21.12
C SER A 181 -1.11 2.23 -22.16
N GLY A 182 -1.88 3.32 -22.10
CA GLY A 182 -1.71 4.50 -22.94
C GLY A 182 -0.71 5.49 -22.34
N THR A 183 -0.49 6.64 -23.00
CA THR A 183 0.40 7.69 -22.46
C THR A 183 -0.31 8.57 -21.43
N THR A 184 -1.51 9.05 -21.77
CA THR A 184 -2.39 9.82 -20.89
C THR A 184 -3.83 9.35 -21.06
N GLY A 185 -4.65 9.43 -20.02
CA GLY A 185 -6.04 9.01 -20.08
C GLY A 185 -6.76 9.13 -18.75
N THR A 186 -7.86 8.41 -18.63
CA THR A 186 -8.67 8.35 -17.40
C THR A 186 -8.95 6.89 -17.08
N ILE A 187 -8.84 6.54 -15.80
CA ILE A 187 -9.20 5.22 -15.29
C ILE A 187 -10.17 5.37 -14.12
N LEU A 188 -11.00 4.38 -13.89
CA LEU A 188 -11.73 4.28 -12.64
C LEU A 188 -10.77 3.85 -11.51
N ALA A 189 -10.81 4.57 -10.39
CA ALA A 189 -10.09 4.21 -9.18
C ALA A 189 -11.00 4.24 -7.95
N PHE A 190 -10.72 3.39 -6.97
CA PHE A 190 -11.29 3.53 -5.63
C PHE A 190 -10.45 4.51 -4.84
N VAL A 191 -10.99 5.69 -4.59
CA VAL A 191 -10.37 6.72 -3.74
C VAL A 191 -10.47 6.27 -2.29
N ASN A 192 -9.31 6.18 -1.66
CA ASN A 192 -9.12 5.98 -0.24
C ASN A 192 -7.75 6.56 0.04
N VAL A 193 -7.75 7.83 0.43
CA VAL A 193 -6.51 8.60 0.56
C VAL A 193 -5.75 8.05 1.75
N THR A 194 -4.65 7.35 1.47
CA THR A 194 -3.79 6.73 2.48
C THR A 194 -2.37 7.19 2.26
N GLY A 195 -1.73 7.65 3.33
CA GLY A 195 -0.29 7.91 3.35
C GLY A 195 0.31 7.20 4.55
N THR A 196 1.25 6.29 4.32
CA THR A 196 2.10 5.78 5.39
C THR A 196 3.33 6.68 5.46
N LYS A 197 3.41 7.52 6.49
CA LYS A 197 4.64 8.28 6.76
C LYS A 197 5.59 7.37 7.54
N LEU A 198 6.45 6.65 6.82
CA LEU A 198 7.71 6.20 7.41
C LEU A 198 8.53 7.44 7.73
N ASP A 199 9.12 7.50 8.93
CA ASP A 199 10.01 8.58 9.31
C ASP A 199 11.14 8.70 8.28
N THR A 200 11.54 9.91 7.91
CA THR A 200 12.58 10.14 6.90
C THR A 200 13.91 9.55 7.35
N SER A 201 14.23 9.60 8.64
CA SER A 201 15.41 8.94 9.20
C SER A 201 15.33 7.42 9.06
N ILE A 202 14.14 6.84 9.01
CA ILE A 202 13.95 5.40 8.80
C ILE A 202 14.05 5.06 7.30
N SER A 203 13.27 5.74 6.46
CA SER A 203 13.26 5.46 5.00
C SER A 203 14.57 5.79 4.30
N GLN A 204 15.34 6.76 4.82
CA GLN A 204 16.66 7.15 4.31
C GLN A 204 17.80 6.57 5.16
N GLY A 205 17.55 5.58 6.02
CA GLY A 205 18.61 4.89 6.77
C GLY A 205 19.43 5.76 7.74
N THR A 206 18.97 6.94 8.11
CA THR A 206 19.73 7.93 8.90
C THR A 206 19.74 7.65 10.42
N ILE A 207 19.33 6.47 10.88
CA ILE A 207 19.14 6.14 12.32
C ILE A 207 20.44 6.17 13.14
N VAL A 208 21.64 6.25 12.53
CA VAL A 208 22.90 6.07 13.28
C VAL A 208 23.69 7.37 13.51
N ASP A 209 23.60 8.40 12.66
CA ASP A 209 24.41 9.63 12.85
C ASP A 209 23.85 10.94 12.23
N GLY A 210 22.65 10.93 11.64
CA GLY A 210 22.07 12.13 11.02
C GLY A 210 22.69 12.53 9.66
N VAL A 211 23.58 11.74 9.06
CA VAL A 211 24.19 12.03 7.75
C VAL A 211 24.10 10.83 6.78
N GLY A 212 23.04 10.79 5.98
CA GLY A 212 22.94 9.91 4.81
C GLY A 212 22.36 8.51 5.05
N GLU A 213 22.44 7.66 4.02
CA GLU A 213 21.88 6.30 4.03
C GLU A 213 22.66 5.35 4.94
N SER A 214 21.96 4.52 5.72
CA SER A 214 22.58 3.49 6.56
C SER A 214 23.37 2.52 5.70
N LEU A 215 24.65 2.30 6.04
CA LEU A 215 25.47 1.25 5.43
C LEU A 215 25.06 -0.17 5.84
N PHE A 216 24.09 -0.33 6.76
CA PHE A 216 23.79 -1.62 7.39
C PHE A 216 22.41 -2.17 7.06
N TRP A 217 21.42 -1.30 6.84
CA TRP A 217 20.05 -1.70 6.57
C TRP A 217 19.34 -0.66 5.69
N SER A 218 18.42 -1.12 4.84
CA SER A 218 17.48 -0.24 4.13
C SER A 218 16.06 -0.77 4.31
N VAL A 219 15.05 0.08 4.14
CA VAL A 219 13.65 -0.35 4.14
C VAL A 219 13.13 -0.26 2.71
N GLU A 220 12.45 -1.31 2.27
CA GLU A 220 11.67 -1.25 1.05
C GLU A 220 10.34 -0.54 1.32
N ASP A 221 10.23 0.73 0.89
CA ASP A 221 9.05 1.58 1.14
C ASP A 221 7.72 0.91 0.75
N VAL A 222 7.71 0.04 -0.27
CA VAL A 222 6.49 -0.64 -0.73
C VAL A 222 6.02 -1.74 0.21
N THR A 223 6.93 -2.55 0.75
CA THR A 223 6.60 -3.74 1.54
C THR A 223 6.82 -3.53 3.03
N GLY A 224 7.52 -2.46 3.43
CA GLY A 224 8.02 -2.26 4.78
C GLY A 224 9.12 -3.25 5.19
N ARG A 225 9.64 -4.06 4.25
CA ARG A 225 10.69 -5.04 4.55
C ARG A 225 12.01 -4.33 4.86
N ILE A 226 12.62 -4.68 5.99
CA ILE A 226 14.00 -4.33 6.30
C ILE A 226 14.94 -5.25 5.50
N LYS A 227 15.76 -4.66 4.63
CA LYS A 227 16.84 -5.31 3.87
C LYS A 227 18.15 -5.10 4.64
N PHE A 228 18.84 -6.19 4.98
CA PHE A 228 20.21 -6.14 5.50
C PHE A 228 21.20 -6.25 4.33
N ILE A 229 22.20 -5.39 4.25
CA ILE A 229 23.17 -5.44 3.16
C ILE A 229 24.13 -6.61 3.40
N SER A 230 24.24 -7.51 2.41
CA SER A 230 25.02 -8.75 2.45
C SER A 230 26.55 -8.57 2.38
N ALA A 231 27.06 -7.36 2.58
CA ALA A 231 28.46 -6.99 2.32
C ALA A 231 29.38 -7.08 3.56
N GLY A 232 28.90 -7.67 4.66
CA GLY A 232 29.61 -7.69 5.94
C GLY A 232 29.31 -6.47 6.80
N VAL A 233 29.65 -6.53 8.09
CA VAL A 233 29.40 -5.47 9.07
C VAL A 233 30.71 -4.72 9.33
N GLY A 234 30.86 -3.51 8.78
CA GLY A 234 31.98 -2.62 9.09
C GLY A 234 31.60 -1.63 10.19
N LEU A 235 32.23 -1.68 11.37
CA LEU A 235 31.79 -0.91 12.54
C LEU A 235 32.38 0.50 12.67
N ASN A 236 33.20 0.96 11.71
CA ASN A 236 33.82 2.30 11.73
C ASN A 236 34.44 2.67 13.09
N ASP A 237 35.26 1.76 13.62
CA ASP A 237 35.94 1.88 14.93
C ASP A 237 35.01 1.97 16.16
N GLN A 238 33.72 1.62 16.01
CA GLN A 238 32.79 1.53 17.13
C GLN A 238 32.86 0.16 17.84
N GLU A 239 32.54 0.18 19.14
CA GLU A 239 32.49 -1.02 19.98
C GLU A 239 31.22 -1.86 19.74
N ILE A 240 31.33 -3.18 19.95
CA ILE A 240 30.17 -4.07 20.08
C ILE A 240 29.92 -4.33 21.58
N VAL A 241 28.89 -3.70 22.14
CA VAL A 241 28.52 -3.84 23.56
C VAL A 241 27.29 -4.74 23.74
N ASN A 242 27.12 -5.31 24.94
CA ASN A 242 25.98 -6.16 25.30
C ASN A 242 25.82 -7.42 24.41
N VAL A 243 26.94 -8.06 24.08
CA VAL A 243 26.98 -9.27 23.24
C VAL A 243 26.92 -10.53 24.12
N LYS A 244 25.90 -11.37 23.91
CA LYS A 244 25.85 -12.69 24.56
C LYS A 244 26.81 -13.70 23.93
N ALA A 245 26.91 -13.74 22.60
CA ALA A 245 27.81 -14.66 21.89
C ALA A 245 27.97 -14.23 20.43
N ILE A 246 29.09 -14.61 19.80
CA ILE A 246 29.36 -14.47 18.35
C ILE A 246 29.57 -15.87 17.78
N ARG A 247 28.88 -16.21 16.68
CA ARG A 247 28.96 -17.55 16.07
C ARG A 247 29.17 -17.46 14.56
N GLY A 248 30.12 -18.23 14.04
CA GLY A 248 30.27 -18.42 12.60
C GLY A 248 29.10 -19.19 12.01
N SER A 249 28.70 -18.86 10.79
CA SER A 249 27.56 -19.51 10.09
C SER A 249 27.74 -21.02 9.87
N ALA A 250 28.98 -21.47 9.67
CA ALA A 250 29.33 -22.89 9.54
C ALA A 250 29.58 -23.58 10.89
N ALA A 251 29.36 -22.89 12.03
CA ALA A 251 29.61 -23.38 13.39
C ALA A 251 31.05 -23.83 13.69
N LYS A 252 32.02 -23.52 12.81
CA LYS A 252 33.45 -23.83 12.98
C LYS A 252 34.17 -22.95 13.98
N TRP A 253 33.56 -21.82 14.35
CA TRP A 253 34.10 -20.94 15.38
C TRP A 253 33.00 -20.22 16.16
N SER A 254 33.29 -19.89 17.41
CA SER A 254 32.41 -19.10 18.27
C SER A 254 33.15 -18.41 19.41
N ILE A 255 32.58 -17.32 19.91
CA ILE A 255 32.89 -16.69 21.20
C ILE A 255 31.63 -16.73 22.04
N ASP A 256 31.68 -17.30 23.24
CA ASP A 256 30.51 -17.38 24.14
C ASP A 256 30.41 -16.21 25.12
N GLU A 257 29.41 -16.24 26.01
CA GLU A 257 29.14 -15.16 26.98
C GLU A 257 30.24 -14.99 28.03
N TRP A 258 31.12 -15.98 28.16
CA TRP A 258 32.28 -15.97 29.04
C TRP A 258 33.56 -15.58 28.31
N GLY A 259 33.48 -15.20 27.03
CA GLY A 259 34.64 -14.85 26.20
C GLY A 259 35.48 -16.04 25.74
N ARG A 260 34.98 -17.28 25.88
CA ARG A 260 35.72 -18.48 25.45
C ARG A 260 35.63 -18.63 23.93
N MET A 261 36.79 -18.74 23.29
CA MET A 261 36.92 -18.93 21.85
C MET A 261 37.07 -20.42 21.51
N VAL A 262 36.22 -20.90 20.62
CA VAL A 262 36.33 -22.23 19.99
C VAL A 262 36.61 -22.00 18.52
N VAL A 263 37.66 -22.64 17.99
CA VAL A 263 38.07 -22.59 16.57
C VAL A 263 38.67 -23.93 16.14
N GLU A 264 38.53 -24.30 14.87
CA GLU A 264 39.24 -25.45 14.27
C GLU A 264 40.76 -25.24 14.18
N GLU A 265 41.19 -24.01 13.84
CA GLU A 265 42.61 -23.65 13.70
C GLU A 265 42.83 -22.21 14.17
N LEU A 266 43.87 -21.98 15.00
CA LEU A 266 44.27 -20.65 15.47
C LEU A 266 45.66 -20.30 14.90
N LYS A 267 45.70 -19.36 13.95
CA LYS A 267 46.95 -18.77 13.44
C LYS A 267 47.18 -17.42 14.10
N THR A 268 48.26 -17.30 14.86
CA THR A 268 48.69 -16.04 15.49
C THR A 268 50.20 -15.88 15.40
N ASN A 269 50.67 -14.64 15.31
CA ASN A 269 52.10 -14.34 15.40
C ASN A 269 52.65 -14.60 16.82
N LYS A 270 51.80 -14.39 17.84
CA LYS A 270 52.16 -14.54 19.26
C LYS A 270 50.92 -14.92 20.07
N LEU A 271 51.04 -15.90 20.95
CA LEU A 271 49.99 -16.24 21.92
C LEU A 271 50.45 -15.77 23.30
N CYS A 272 49.67 -14.90 23.95
CA CYS A 272 49.98 -14.36 25.26
C CYS A 272 48.97 -14.83 26.31
N VAL A 273 49.48 -15.19 27.49
CA VAL A 273 48.71 -15.47 28.70
C VAL A 273 49.30 -14.62 29.82
N GLY A 274 48.61 -13.54 30.18
CA GLY A 274 49.17 -12.51 31.04
C GLY A 274 50.40 -11.85 30.41
N GLU A 275 51.49 -11.74 31.18
CA GLU A 275 52.77 -11.19 30.69
C GLU A 275 53.60 -12.21 29.89
N THR A 276 53.23 -13.49 29.95
CA THR A 276 53.96 -14.55 29.23
C THR A 276 53.45 -14.66 27.81
N CYS A 277 54.34 -14.62 26.83
CA CYS A 277 53.98 -14.75 25.44
C CYS A 277 54.90 -15.74 24.72
N VAL A 278 54.32 -16.55 23.82
CA VAL A 278 55.02 -17.55 23.02
C VAL A 278 54.82 -17.21 21.55
N ASP A 279 55.92 -17.11 20.80
CA ASP A 279 55.93 -16.99 19.34
C ASP A 279 56.23 -18.35 18.69
N GLU A 280 56.21 -18.41 17.35
CA GLU A 280 56.48 -19.65 16.62
C GLU A 280 57.83 -20.29 16.97
N SER A 281 58.87 -19.48 17.21
CA SER A 281 60.22 -19.98 17.51
C SER A 281 60.30 -20.65 18.88
N LEU A 282 59.57 -20.11 19.86
CA LEU A 282 59.44 -20.67 21.20
C LEU A 282 58.50 -21.86 21.21
N LEU A 283 57.40 -21.80 20.45
CA LEU A 283 56.43 -22.88 20.34
C LEU A 283 57.07 -24.16 19.76
N LYS A 284 57.91 -24.01 18.73
CA LYS A 284 58.67 -25.13 18.11
C LYS A 284 59.63 -25.84 19.08
N LYS A 285 60.09 -25.16 20.13
CA LYS A 285 61.01 -25.74 21.14
C LYS A 285 60.28 -26.51 22.25
N ILE A 286 58.96 -26.37 22.36
CA ILE A 286 58.17 -27.06 23.39
C ILE A 286 58.11 -28.59 23.14
N PRO A 287 57.82 -29.09 21.92
CA PRO A 287 57.83 -30.53 21.62
C PRO A 287 59.16 -31.21 21.97
N GLU A 288 60.28 -30.55 21.69
CA GLU A 288 61.64 -31.05 21.95
C GLU A 288 61.95 -31.23 23.45
N LYS A 289 61.31 -30.44 24.32
CA LYS A 289 61.52 -30.50 25.78
C LYS A 289 60.55 -31.43 26.52
N VAL A 290 59.40 -31.74 25.94
CA VAL A 290 58.33 -32.52 26.60
C VAL A 290 58.26 -33.96 26.08
N GLY A 291 59.13 -34.35 25.14
CA GLY A 291 59.14 -35.70 24.56
C GLY A 291 57.92 -35.99 23.68
N ILE A 292 57.20 -34.95 23.25
CA ILE A 292 56.10 -35.07 22.32
C ILE A 292 56.70 -35.01 20.91
N VAL A 293 56.84 -36.18 20.29
CA VAL A 293 57.27 -36.28 18.89
C VAL A 293 56.20 -35.59 18.04
N ALA A 294 56.59 -34.54 17.30
CA ALA A 294 55.70 -33.94 16.32
C ALA A 294 55.28 -35.03 15.30
N PRO A 295 54.00 -35.09 14.87
CA PRO A 295 53.66 -35.95 13.75
C PRO A 295 54.56 -35.55 12.57
N SER A 296 55.20 -36.54 11.97
CA SER A 296 56.05 -36.31 10.80
C SER A 296 55.26 -35.53 9.76
N ASN A 297 55.88 -34.53 9.16
CA ASN A 297 55.43 -33.94 7.89
C ASN A 297 55.63 -34.96 6.75
N ASP A 298 55.21 -36.20 6.94
CA ASP A 298 55.01 -37.08 5.79
C ASP A 298 53.83 -36.49 5.01
N PRO A 299 53.97 -36.29 3.69
CA PRO A 299 52.85 -35.86 2.89
C PRO A 299 51.73 -36.88 3.10
N VAL A 300 50.56 -36.40 3.54
CA VAL A 300 49.32 -37.18 3.51
C VAL A 300 49.26 -37.82 2.12
N PRO A 301 49.23 -39.17 2.01
CA PRO A 301 49.11 -39.80 0.71
C PRO A 301 47.88 -39.22 0.03
N ALA A 302 48.05 -38.75 -1.21
CA ALA A 302 46.92 -38.33 -2.02
C ALA A 302 45.83 -39.41 -1.92
N PRO A 303 44.55 -39.04 -1.74
CA PRO A 303 43.48 -40.02 -1.67
C PRO A 303 43.60 -40.94 -2.89
N ALA A 304 43.54 -42.25 -2.65
CA ALA A 304 43.54 -43.24 -3.72
C ALA A 304 42.52 -42.81 -4.78
N PRO A 305 42.84 -42.87 -6.08
CA PRO A 305 41.87 -42.54 -7.12
C PRO A 305 40.62 -43.37 -6.86
N GLU A 306 39.48 -42.70 -6.79
CA GLU A 306 38.18 -43.36 -6.70
C GLU A 306 38.13 -44.45 -7.79
N PRO A 307 37.58 -45.64 -7.49
CA PRO A 307 37.40 -46.66 -8.51
C PRO A 307 36.64 -46.03 -9.67
N VAL A 308 37.23 -46.13 -10.87
CA VAL A 308 36.57 -45.75 -12.12
C VAL A 308 35.29 -46.57 -12.19
N VAL A 309 34.16 -45.93 -11.88
CA VAL A 309 32.86 -46.46 -12.23
C VAL A 309 32.81 -46.40 -13.74
N VAL A 310 33.05 -47.55 -14.37
CA VAL A 310 32.73 -47.75 -15.78
C VAL A 310 31.24 -47.49 -15.89
N SER A 311 30.89 -46.38 -16.55
CA SER A 311 29.53 -46.10 -16.97
C SER A 311 29.11 -47.22 -17.91
N VAL A 312 28.34 -48.16 -17.36
CA VAL A 312 27.51 -49.03 -18.20
C VAL A 312 26.50 -48.10 -18.85
N THR A 313 26.64 -47.93 -20.15
CA THR A 313 25.64 -47.31 -21.00
C THR A 313 24.36 -48.14 -20.86
N GLU A 314 23.36 -47.55 -20.21
CA GLU A 314 21.99 -48.04 -20.25
C GLU A 314 21.51 -47.97 -21.71
N PRO A 315 20.88 -49.03 -22.25
CA PRO A 315 20.42 -49.01 -23.63
C PRO A 315 19.31 -47.99 -23.78
N GLU A 316 19.35 -47.28 -24.91
CA GLU A 316 18.36 -46.31 -25.36
C GLU A 316 16.92 -46.86 -25.19
N PRO A 317 15.99 -46.12 -24.56
CA PRO A 317 14.61 -46.56 -24.50
C PRO A 317 14.00 -46.55 -25.90
N THR A 318 13.47 -47.70 -26.31
CA THR A 318 12.68 -47.87 -27.54
C THR A 318 11.49 -46.90 -27.52
N PRO A 319 11.14 -46.23 -28.63
CA PRO A 319 10.04 -45.28 -28.65
C PRO A 319 8.71 -45.99 -28.43
N THR A 320 8.04 -45.69 -27.31
CA THR A 320 6.65 -46.10 -27.07
C THR A 320 5.72 -45.20 -27.88
N VAL A 321 4.90 -45.82 -28.73
CA VAL A 321 3.82 -45.17 -29.48
C VAL A 321 2.81 -44.60 -28.47
N GLU A 322 2.61 -43.28 -28.50
CA GLU A 322 1.57 -42.62 -27.71
C GLU A 322 0.18 -43.03 -28.19
N THR A 323 -0.60 -43.66 -27.30
CA THR A 323 -2.05 -43.75 -27.43
C THR A 323 -2.70 -42.39 -27.18
N PRO A 324 -3.73 -41.98 -27.93
CA PRO A 324 -4.35 -40.66 -27.77
C PRO A 324 -4.94 -40.48 -26.37
N VAL A 325 -4.61 -39.37 -25.72
CA VAL A 325 -5.18 -38.97 -24.42
C VAL A 325 -6.60 -38.43 -24.63
N GLU A 326 -7.56 -39.03 -23.93
CA GLU A 326 -8.95 -38.59 -23.86
C GLU A 326 -9.07 -37.28 -23.07
N VAL A 327 -9.75 -36.29 -23.67
CA VAL A 327 -9.96 -34.95 -23.10
C VAL A 327 -11.04 -35.02 -22.01
N PRO A 328 -10.82 -34.51 -20.78
CA PRO A 328 -11.85 -34.48 -19.75
C PRO A 328 -12.96 -33.46 -20.10
N PRO A 329 -14.25 -33.75 -19.80
CA PRO A 329 -15.34 -32.82 -20.08
C PRO A 329 -15.35 -31.61 -19.13
N PRO A 330 -15.95 -30.47 -19.56
CA PRO A 330 -15.94 -29.22 -18.82
C PRO A 330 -16.83 -29.25 -17.55
N PRO A 331 -16.57 -28.37 -16.57
CA PRO A 331 -17.32 -28.31 -15.32
C PRO A 331 -18.80 -27.90 -15.55
N ASN A 332 -19.71 -28.65 -14.92
CA ASN A 332 -21.15 -28.44 -14.98
C ASN A 332 -21.57 -27.03 -14.55
N GLN A 333 -22.36 -26.39 -15.41
CA GLN A 333 -23.09 -25.17 -15.12
C GLN A 333 -24.13 -25.39 -14.01
N ARG A 334 -24.30 -24.39 -13.14
CA ARG A 334 -25.39 -24.32 -12.16
C ARG A 334 -26.75 -24.48 -12.86
N PRO A 335 -27.74 -25.16 -12.26
CA PRO A 335 -29.08 -25.23 -12.82
C PRO A 335 -29.74 -23.84 -12.81
N SER A 336 -30.32 -23.48 -13.95
CA SER A 336 -31.18 -22.32 -14.09
C SER A 336 -32.49 -22.52 -13.30
N LEU A 337 -32.84 -21.51 -12.49
CA LEU A 337 -34.15 -21.38 -11.87
C LEU A 337 -35.21 -21.22 -12.97
N ARG A 338 -35.94 -22.30 -13.27
CA ARG A 338 -37.13 -22.24 -14.10
C ARG A 338 -38.33 -21.84 -13.23
N ARG A 339 -38.88 -20.70 -13.60
CA ARG A 339 -40.15 -20.12 -13.18
C ARG A 339 -41.28 -21.14 -13.38
N LEU A 340 -42.01 -21.48 -12.31
CA LEU A 340 -43.37 -22.02 -12.37
C LEU A 340 -44.30 -20.94 -11.82
N LEU A 341 -45.13 -20.39 -12.70
CA LEU A 341 -46.44 -19.81 -12.36
C LEU A 341 -47.46 -20.96 -12.46
N PRO A 342 -48.52 -20.95 -11.64
CA PRO A 342 -49.65 -20.05 -11.81
C PRO A 342 -49.66 -18.87 -10.83
#